data_AF-K7Z760-F1
#
_entry.id   AF-K7Z760-F1
#
_cell.length_a   1.000
_cell.length_b   1.000
_cell.length_c   1.000
_cell.angle_alpha   90.00
_cell.angle_beta   90.00
_cell.angle_gamma   90.00
#
_symmetry.space_group_name_H-M   'P 1'
#
loop_
_entity.id
_entity.type
_entity.pdbx_description
1 polymer ?
#
loop_
_entity_poly.entity_id
_entity_poly.type
_entity_poly.pdbx_seq_one_letter_code
_entity_poly.pdbx_strand_id
1 'polypeptide(L)'
;VVKIPRWDLAKFMRVSKNIGSSMKSVGEVMAIGRKFEEAFQKALRMVDENVNGFDPYLKQVNDIGLKQPTDKRIFVLAAALKSGYSIEKIYELTNIDSWFLNKFQNIIQHLDALEKQEGDLSDELLIRSKKLGFSDKQVAQAVGSTELAVRKHRKKIGVMPVIKQIDTVAGEWPASTNYLYLTYNGQESDIVTPSTDHTMVIGSGVYRIGSSVEFDWCAVGCLRELKKLGRKTIMVNYNPETVSTDYDMCDRLYFEEISFEVVMDIYEYEDPEGIILSMGGQLPNNICMDLHRQTARILGTSPESVDGAENRFKFSRMLDRKGILQPRWKELTDLKSAFAFSNEVGYPCLIRPSYVLSGAAMNVAYNDQDLEEYLKSASDVSKEHPVVISKFLTEAKEIDVDAVACDGEILCMAVCEHIENAGVHSGDATLVTPPQDINSETLDRIKVIARDIAALLDVTGPFNM
;
A
#
# COMPACT_ATOMS: atom_id res chain seq x y z
N VAL A 1 10.54 -9.86 17.14
CA VAL A 1 9.82 -8.66 16.67
C VAL A 1 10.82 -7.70 16.05
N VAL A 2 10.48 -7.06 14.93
CA VAL A 2 11.29 -6.01 14.28
C VAL A 2 10.38 -4.83 13.99
N LYS A 3 10.82 -3.63 14.37
CA LYS A 3 10.15 -2.37 14.04
C LYS A 3 11.00 -1.58 13.04
N ILE A 4 10.36 -0.98 12.04
CA ILE A 4 11.04 -0.11 11.07
C ILE A 4 10.21 1.19 10.92
N PRO A 5 10.84 2.38 11.01
CA PRO A 5 10.13 3.64 10.77
C PRO A 5 9.77 3.81 9.30
N ARG A 6 8.69 4.53 9.03
CA ARG A 6 8.30 5.03 7.71
C ARG A 6 8.75 6.47 7.54
N TRP A 7 9.31 6.78 6.38
CA TRP A 7 9.70 8.13 5.99
C TRP A 7 9.09 8.49 4.63
N ASP A 8 8.62 9.72 4.50
CA ASP A 8 8.15 10.31 3.25
C ASP A 8 9.03 11.50 2.81
N LEU A 9 10.34 11.42 3.08
CA LEU A 9 11.29 12.51 2.80
C LEU A 9 11.37 12.89 1.31
N ALA A 10 10.95 12.00 0.41
CA ALA A 10 10.85 12.29 -1.02
C ALA A 10 9.86 13.42 -1.35
N LYS A 11 8.84 13.65 -0.51
CA LYS A 11 7.86 14.74 -0.67
C LYS A 11 8.47 16.12 -0.37
N PHE A 12 9.64 16.17 0.26
CA PHE A 12 10.25 17.42 0.75
C PHE A 12 11.59 17.71 0.06
N MET A 13 11.55 18.41 -1.08
CA MET A 13 12.74 18.69 -1.90
C MET A 13 13.88 19.41 -1.16
N ARG A 14 13.54 20.29 -0.21
CA ARG A 14 14.52 21.13 0.52
C ARG A 14 14.96 20.53 1.86
N VAL A 15 14.51 19.32 2.19
CA VAL A 15 14.83 18.66 3.46
C VAL A 15 15.93 17.64 3.27
N SER A 16 16.93 17.69 4.15
CA SER A 16 18.00 16.67 4.17
C SER A 16 17.42 15.29 4.48
N LYS A 17 17.80 14.31 3.66
CA LYS A 17 17.44 12.89 3.81
C LYS A 17 18.23 12.17 4.92
N ASN A 18 19.23 12.84 5.51
CA ASN A 18 20.02 12.28 6.59
C ASN A 18 19.17 12.11 7.84
N ILE A 19 19.30 10.96 8.51
CA ILE A 19 18.68 10.69 9.80
C ILE A 19 19.68 10.95 10.93
N GLY A 20 19.16 11.37 12.08
CA GLY A 20 19.96 11.73 13.25
C GLY A 20 19.12 11.66 14.52
N SER A 21 19.49 12.44 15.54
CA SER A 21 18.78 12.46 16.83
C SER A 21 17.38 13.08 16.78
N SER A 22 17.11 13.95 15.80
CA SER A 22 15.79 14.53 15.59
C SER A 22 14.94 13.65 14.68
N MET A 23 13.75 13.27 15.14
CA MET A 23 12.85 12.38 14.43
C MET A 23 12.29 13.04 13.16
N LYS A 24 12.28 12.28 12.06
CA LYS A 24 11.70 12.68 10.77
C LYS A 24 10.75 11.63 10.19
N SER A 25 10.56 10.51 10.89
CA SER A 25 9.62 9.47 10.49
C SER A 25 8.18 9.95 10.69
N VAL A 26 7.29 9.47 9.83
CA VAL A 26 5.86 9.83 9.80
C VAL A 26 4.96 8.70 10.28
N GLY A 27 5.54 7.53 10.57
CA GLY A 27 4.86 6.35 11.09
C GLY A 27 5.86 5.23 11.27
N GLU A 28 5.37 4.03 11.55
CA GLU A 28 6.20 2.84 11.76
C GLU A 28 5.43 1.55 11.51
N VAL A 29 6.18 0.49 11.29
CA VAL A 29 5.64 -0.87 11.19
C VAL A 29 6.24 -1.73 12.26
N MET A 30 5.53 -2.81 12.59
CA MET A 30 6.07 -3.90 13.37
C MET A 30 5.86 -5.21 12.63
N ALA A 31 6.82 -6.12 12.73
CA ALA A 31 6.71 -7.44 12.16
C ALA A 31 7.16 -8.49 13.18
N ILE A 32 6.51 -9.64 13.10
CA ILE A 32 6.75 -10.76 14.01
C ILE A 32 7.16 -11.97 13.17
N GLY A 33 8.16 -12.68 13.68
CA GLY A 33 8.74 -13.86 13.08
C GLY A 33 9.58 -14.58 14.13
N ARG A 34 9.80 -15.88 13.95
CA ARG A 34 10.58 -16.69 14.91
C ARG A 34 12.08 -16.62 14.64
N LYS A 35 12.48 -15.97 13.54
CA LYS A 35 13.85 -15.60 13.21
C LYS A 35 13.94 -14.11 12.91
N PHE A 36 15.12 -13.54 13.11
CA PHE A 36 15.37 -12.14 12.78
C PHE A 36 15.20 -11.90 11.29
N GLU A 37 15.77 -12.74 10.43
CA GLU A 37 15.66 -12.61 8.97
C GLU A 37 14.20 -12.59 8.52
N GLU A 38 13.38 -13.48 9.08
CA GLU A 38 11.95 -13.57 8.80
C GLU A 38 11.20 -12.28 9.18
N ALA A 39 11.34 -11.85 10.44
CA ALA A 39 10.69 -10.64 10.92
C ALA A 39 11.18 -9.38 10.18
N PHE A 40 12.48 -9.31 9.88
CA PHE A 40 13.09 -8.18 9.21
C PHE A 40 12.60 -8.02 7.77
N GLN A 41 12.53 -9.10 6.98
CA GLN A 41 12.02 -9.02 5.62
C GLN A 41 10.53 -8.67 5.56
N LYS A 42 9.72 -9.19 6.48
CA LYS A 42 8.32 -8.78 6.65
C LYS A 42 8.21 -7.29 6.94
N ALA A 43 8.97 -6.77 7.92
CA ALA A 43 8.96 -5.35 8.26
C ALA A 43 9.35 -4.48 7.06
N LEU A 44 10.32 -4.90 6.24
CA LEU A 44 10.70 -4.13 5.05
C LEU A 44 9.56 -4.02 4.03
N ARG A 45 8.81 -5.11 3.78
CA ARG A 45 7.64 -5.10 2.89
C ARG A 45 6.49 -4.27 3.45
N MET A 46 6.30 -4.30 4.76
CA MET A 46 5.27 -3.51 5.45
C MET A 46 5.51 -2.00 5.36
N VAL A 47 6.78 -1.54 5.28
CA VAL A 47 7.14 -0.11 5.25
C VAL A 47 6.80 0.54 3.91
N ASP A 48 6.92 -0.19 2.81
CA ASP A 48 6.74 0.34 1.46
C ASP A 48 6.30 -0.79 0.53
N GLU A 49 5.13 -0.66 -0.09
CA GLU A 49 4.57 -1.67 -0.99
C GLU A 49 5.44 -1.92 -2.23
N ASN A 50 6.32 -0.97 -2.57
CA ASN A 50 7.26 -1.11 -3.68
C ASN A 50 8.53 -1.88 -3.30
N VAL A 51 8.74 -2.14 -2.01
CA VAL A 51 9.89 -2.88 -1.50
C VAL A 51 9.46 -4.32 -1.26
N ASN A 52 10.03 -5.26 -2.01
CA ASN A 52 9.70 -6.68 -1.82
C ASN A 52 10.49 -7.32 -0.66
N GLY A 53 11.49 -6.65 -0.09
CA GLY A 53 12.23 -7.07 1.11
C GLY A 53 13.65 -6.51 1.10
N PHE A 54 14.65 -7.29 1.55
CA PHE A 54 16.05 -6.82 1.61
C PHE A 54 16.75 -6.88 0.24
N ASP A 55 16.38 -5.95 -0.63
CA ASP A 55 16.77 -5.92 -2.04
C ASP A 55 18.09 -5.14 -2.27
N PRO A 56 19.15 -5.77 -2.81
CA PRO A 56 20.43 -5.12 -3.09
C PRO A 56 20.45 -4.28 -4.37
N TYR A 57 19.41 -4.31 -5.21
CA TYR A 57 19.36 -3.64 -6.51
C TYR A 57 18.69 -2.25 -6.45
N LEU A 58 18.00 -1.91 -5.35
CA LEU A 58 17.32 -0.62 -5.18
C LEU A 58 18.28 0.57 -5.01
N LYS A 59 19.51 0.32 -4.56
CA LYS A 59 20.55 1.34 -4.37
C LYS A 59 21.91 0.80 -4.80
N GLN A 60 22.79 1.71 -5.18
CA GLN A 60 24.19 1.38 -5.46
C GLN A 60 25.02 1.42 -4.17
N VAL A 61 26.15 0.72 -4.19
CA VAL A 61 27.14 0.77 -3.12
C VAL A 61 27.63 2.20 -2.94
N ASN A 62 27.58 2.68 -1.70
CA ASN A 62 28.03 4.02 -1.36
C ASN A 62 28.52 4.08 0.09
N ASP A 63 29.84 4.12 0.28
CA ASP A 63 30.47 4.19 1.61
C ASP A 63 30.04 5.43 2.41
N ILE A 64 29.76 6.57 1.73
CA ILE A 64 29.24 7.77 2.39
C ILE A 64 27.83 7.51 2.90
N GLY A 65 26.96 6.87 2.10
CA GLY A 65 25.61 6.50 2.51
C GLY A 65 25.55 5.46 3.63
N LEU A 66 26.59 4.63 3.76
CA LEU A 66 26.75 3.73 4.91
C LEU A 66 27.16 4.49 6.18
N LYS A 67 28.08 5.46 6.07
CA LYS A 67 28.52 6.30 7.21
C LYS A 67 27.47 7.31 7.67
N GLN A 68 26.80 7.96 6.72
CA GLN A 68 25.80 8.98 6.95
C GLN A 68 24.42 8.37 6.70
N PRO A 69 23.73 7.93 7.77
CA PRO A 69 22.50 7.17 7.61
C PRO A 69 21.40 8.03 6.97
N THR A 70 20.63 7.41 6.08
CA THR A 70 19.43 7.95 5.43
C THR A 70 18.28 6.96 5.58
N ASP A 71 17.07 7.38 5.19
CA ASP A 71 15.88 6.51 5.11
C ASP A 71 16.08 5.29 4.18
N LYS A 72 17.05 5.34 3.27
CA LYS A 72 17.37 4.25 2.33
C LYS A 72 18.69 3.53 2.64
N ARG A 73 19.32 3.80 3.79
CA ARG A 73 20.62 3.18 4.19
C ARG A 73 20.60 1.67 4.11
N ILE A 74 19.48 1.05 4.49
CA ILE A 74 19.36 -0.41 4.55
C ILE A 74 19.57 -1.07 3.18
N PHE A 75 19.15 -0.42 2.09
CA PHE A 75 19.35 -0.92 0.73
C PHE A 75 20.77 -0.66 0.21
N VAL A 76 21.43 0.41 0.67
CA VAL A 76 22.87 0.61 0.42
C VAL A 76 23.68 -0.48 1.10
N LEU A 77 23.26 -0.90 2.31
CA LEU A 77 23.86 -2.02 3.04
C LEU A 77 23.65 -3.35 2.29
N ALA A 78 22.45 -3.62 1.78
CA ALA A 78 22.17 -4.78 0.94
C ALA A 78 23.11 -4.83 -0.29
N ALA A 79 23.23 -3.70 -1.00
CA ALA A 79 24.10 -3.58 -2.16
C ALA A 79 25.58 -3.82 -1.82
N ALA A 80 26.04 -3.33 -0.66
CA ALA A 80 27.42 -3.49 -0.21
C ALA A 80 27.76 -4.96 0.11
N LEU A 81 26.86 -5.65 0.82
CA LEU A 81 26.98 -7.09 1.09
C LEU A 81 27.00 -7.90 -0.23
N LYS A 82 26.09 -7.58 -1.15
CA LYS A 82 26.01 -8.22 -2.48
C LYS A 82 27.27 -8.01 -3.31
N SER A 83 27.92 -6.85 -3.14
CA SER A 83 29.18 -6.52 -3.81
C SER A 83 30.42 -7.08 -3.10
N GLY A 84 30.24 -7.90 -2.06
CA GLY A 84 31.32 -8.62 -1.38
C GLY A 84 32.05 -7.83 -0.29
N TYR A 85 31.45 -6.77 0.27
CA TYR A 85 32.04 -6.09 1.43
C TYR A 85 32.07 -7.02 2.64
N SER A 86 33.17 -7.01 3.40
CA SER A 86 33.26 -7.78 4.64
C SER A 86 32.39 -7.20 5.74
N ILE A 87 32.01 -8.03 6.71
CA ILE A 87 31.21 -7.62 7.87
C ILE A 87 31.96 -6.57 8.69
N GLU A 88 33.27 -6.70 8.83
CA GLU A 88 34.13 -5.77 9.56
C GLU A 88 34.11 -4.39 8.90
N LYS A 89 34.25 -4.34 7.56
CA LYS A 89 34.16 -3.08 6.82
C LYS A 89 32.80 -2.42 7.01
N ILE A 90 31.70 -3.17 6.91
CA ILE A 90 30.37 -2.59 7.09
C ILE A 90 30.16 -2.14 8.54
N TYR A 91 30.67 -2.89 9.52
CA TYR A 91 30.64 -2.50 10.93
C TYR A 91 31.36 -1.16 11.14
N GLU A 92 32.58 -1.00 10.64
CA GLU A 92 33.35 0.26 10.75
C GLU A 92 32.63 1.45 10.10
N LEU A 93 31.94 1.21 8.99
CA LEU A 93 31.17 2.24 8.30
C LEU A 93 29.88 2.58 9.05
N THR A 94 29.22 1.59 9.65
CA THR A 94 27.83 1.74 10.09
C THR A 94 27.60 1.80 11.59
N ASN A 95 28.50 1.21 12.37
CA ASN A 95 28.34 0.86 13.78
C ASN A 95 27.10 -0.01 14.08
N ILE A 96 26.54 -0.68 13.06
CA ILE A 96 25.49 -1.69 13.27
C ILE A 96 26.19 -2.95 13.76
N ASP A 97 25.71 -3.50 14.88
CA ASP A 97 26.30 -4.69 15.50
C ASP A 97 26.48 -5.85 14.50
N SER A 98 27.65 -6.49 14.58
CA SER A 98 28.03 -7.57 13.67
C SER A 98 27.05 -8.74 13.68
N TRP A 99 26.30 -8.96 14.77
CA TRP A 99 25.23 -9.95 14.80
C TRP A 99 24.18 -9.67 13.72
N PHE A 100 23.67 -8.44 13.62
CA PHE A 100 22.69 -8.07 12.58
C PHE A 100 23.30 -8.14 11.19
N LEU A 101 24.54 -7.69 11.03
CA LEU A 101 25.24 -7.72 9.74
C LEU A 101 25.39 -9.16 9.21
N ASN A 102 25.73 -10.12 10.08
CA ASN A 102 25.76 -11.53 9.71
C ASN A 102 24.37 -12.05 9.30
N LYS A 103 23.30 -11.60 9.95
CA LYS A 103 21.93 -11.96 9.56
C LYS A 103 21.53 -11.38 8.20
N PHE A 104 21.93 -10.14 7.91
CA PHE A 104 21.74 -9.56 6.58
C PHE A 104 22.53 -10.31 5.51
N GLN A 105 23.76 -10.73 5.82
CA GLN A 105 24.57 -11.54 4.92
C GLN A 105 23.92 -12.89 4.61
N ASN A 106 23.25 -13.53 5.59
CA ASN A 106 22.50 -14.77 5.34
C ASN A 106 21.41 -14.58 4.28
N ILE A 107 20.71 -13.44 4.30
CA ILE A 107 19.66 -13.12 3.33
C ILE A 107 20.29 -12.96 1.93
N ILE A 108 21.38 -12.20 1.82
CA ILE A 108 22.07 -11.97 0.54
C ILE A 108 22.66 -13.27 -0.02
N GLN A 109 23.29 -14.10 0.81
CA GLN A 109 23.81 -15.40 0.37
C GLN A 109 22.70 -16.33 -0.12
N HIS A 110 21.51 -16.28 0.50
CA HIS A 110 20.37 -17.05 0.04
C HIS A 110 19.81 -16.51 -1.27
N LEU A 111 19.75 -15.18 -1.43
CA LEU A 111 19.39 -14.55 -2.70
C LEU A 111 20.36 -14.94 -3.83
N ASP A 112 21.67 -14.92 -3.57
CA ASP A 112 22.69 -15.40 -4.53
C ASP A 112 22.43 -16.84 -4.96
N ALA A 113 22.01 -17.71 -4.03
CA ALA A 113 21.71 -19.10 -4.32
C ALA A 113 20.46 -19.26 -5.19
N LEU A 114 19.43 -18.42 -4.97
CA LEU A 114 18.23 -18.39 -5.82
C LEU A 114 18.56 -17.91 -7.24
N GLU A 115 19.33 -16.85 -7.38
CA GLU A 115 19.68 -16.28 -8.69
C GLU A 115 20.63 -17.16 -9.51
N LYS A 116 21.47 -17.95 -8.85
CA LYS A 116 22.35 -18.93 -9.50
C LYS A 116 21.61 -20.18 -9.94
N GLN A 117 20.35 -20.33 -9.58
CA GLN A 117 19.61 -21.52 -9.89
C GLN A 117 19.30 -21.57 -11.40
N GLU A 118 19.72 -22.65 -12.04
CA GLU A 118 19.37 -22.95 -13.43
C GLU A 118 18.18 -23.93 -13.46
N GLY A 119 17.13 -23.58 -14.19
CA GLY A 119 15.93 -24.43 -14.36
C GLY A 119 14.86 -24.23 -13.28
N ASP A 120 14.15 -25.31 -12.94
CA ASP A 120 13.01 -25.26 -12.00
C ASP A 120 13.46 -25.00 -10.56
N LEU A 121 12.70 -24.16 -9.84
CA LEU A 121 12.94 -23.84 -8.42
C LEU A 121 12.96 -25.11 -7.55
N SER A 122 14.00 -25.26 -6.73
CA SER A 122 14.19 -26.41 -5.86
C SER A 122 13.31 -26.28 -4.61
N ASP A 123 12.64 -27.36 -4.23
CA ASP A 123 11.81 -27.44 -3.02
C ASP A 123 12.59 -27.01 -1.77
N GLU A 124 13.85 -27.45 -1.64
CA GLU A 124 14.69 -27.11 -0.49
C GLU A 124 15.02 -25.61 -0.44
N LEU A 125 15.33 -25.03 -1.60
CA LEU A 125 15.57 -23.59 -1.71
C LEU A 125 14.31 -22.80 -1.37
N LEU A 126 13.15 -23.21 -1.88
CA LEU A 126 11.86 -22.58 -1.58
C LEU A 126 11.54 -22.65 -0.08
N ILE A 127 11.65 -23.82 0.55
CA ILE A 127 11.45 -23.98 2.01
C ILE A 127 12.35 -23.02 2.78
N ARG A 128 13.63 -22.96 2.42
CA ARG A 128 14.60 -22.09 3.08
C ARG A 128 14.28 -20.61 2.85
N SER A 129 13.87 -20.23 1.63
CA SER A 129 13.41 -18.87 1.30
C SER A 129 12.30 -18.42 2.25
N LYS A 130 11.26 -19.25 2.39
CA LYS A 130 10.11 -18.91 3.23
C LYS A 130 10.50 -18.81 4.72
N LYS A 131 11.36 -19.71 5.22
CA LYS A 131 11.89 -19.66 6.60
C LYS A 131 12.77 -18.45 6.89
N LEU A 132 13.37 -17.84 5.87
CA LEU A 132 14.11 -16.59 5.95
C LEU A 132 13.23 -15.35 5.72
N GLY A 133 11.94 -15.52 5.47
CA GLY A 133 10.98 -14.43 5.27
C GLY A 133 10.90 -13.88 3.84
N PHE A 134 11.43 -14.57 2.83
CA PHE A 134 11.26 -14.15 1.45
C PHE A 134 9.78 -14.26 1.03
N SER A 135 9.24 -13.22 0.40
CA SER A 135 7.92 -13.30 -0.24
C SER A 135 7.98 -14.11 -1.53
N ASP A 136 6.83 -14.63 -1.95
CA ASP A 136 6.66 -15.34 -3.22
C ASP A 136 7.06 -14.43 -4.39
N LYS A 137 6.79 -13.13 -4.28
CA LYS A 137 7.22 -12.10 -5.24
C LYS A 137 8.74 -11.93 -5.30
N GLN A 138 9.45 -11.91 -4.17
CA GLN A 138 10.93 -11.86 -4.18
C GLN A 138 11.54 -13.11 -4.80
N VAL A 139 11.03 -14.29 -4.43
CA VAL A 139 11.50 -15.56 -5.00
C VAL A 139 11.26 -15.56 -6.50
N ALA A 140 10.06 -15.18 -6.94
CA ALA A 140 9.70 -15.10 -8.35
C ALA A 140 10.65 -14.18 -9.14
N GLN A 141 10.97 -13.01 -8.60
CA GLN A 141 11.93 -12.10 -9.23
C GLN A 141 13.33 -12.71 -9.36
N ALA A 142 13.82 -13.38 -8.30
CA ALA A 142 15.15 -13.99 -8.30
C ALA A 142 15.30 -15.14 -9.32
N VAL A 143 14.24 -15.91 -9.55
CA VAL A 143 14.26 -17.06 -10.48
C VAL A 143 13.61 -16.79 -11.85
N GLY A 144 13.22 -15.54 -12.14
CA GLY A 144 12.57 -15.18 -13.41
C GLY A 144 11.18 -15.81 -13.62
N SER A 145 10.39 -15.94 -12.55
CA SER A 145 9.04 -16.51 -12.55
C SER A 145 7.97 -15.47 -12.18
N THR A 146 6.73 -15.92 -11.91
CA THR A 146 5.63 -15.09 -11.42
C THR A 146 5.28 -15.44 -9.98
N GLU A 147 4.76 -14.46 -9.23
CA GLU A 147 4.33 -14.66 -7.83
C GLU A 147 3.32 -15.82 -7.71
N LEU A 148 2.34 -15.89 -8.61
CA LEU A 148 1.36 -16.97 -8.63
C LEU A 148 1.97 -18.35 -8.91
N ALA A 149 3.01 -18.44 -9.77
CA ALA A 149 3.69 -19.70 -10.03
C ALA A 149 4.44 -20.21 -8.80
N VAL A 150 5.15 -19.31 -8.10
CA VAL A 150 5.82 -19.64 -6.83
C VAL A 150 4.82 -20.05 -5.77
N ARG A 151 3.72 -19.31 -5.60
CA ARG A 151 2.62 -19.65 -4.67
C ARG A 151 2.03 -21.04 -4.95
N LYS A 152 1.75 -21.35 -6.22
CA LYS A 152 1.24 -22.68 -6.63
C LYS A 152 2.24 -23.80 -6.33
N HIS A 153 3.52 -23.57 -6.61
CA HIS A 153 4.57 -24.54 -6.32
C HIS A 153 4.69 -24.78 -4.82
N ARG A 154 4.75 -23.71 -4.03
CA ARG A 154 4.77 -23.71 -2.57
C ARG A 154 3.63 -24.54 -1.97
N LYS A 155 2.40 -24.32 -2.45
CA LYS A 155 1.23 -25.11 -2.05
C LYS A 155 1.33 -26.58 -2.44
N LYS A 156 1.77 -26.87 -3.67
CA LYS A 156 1.91 -28.25 -4.17
C LYS A 156 2.83 -29.09 -3.29
N ILE A 157 3.89 -28.49 -2.75
CA ILE A 157 4.86 -29.17 -1.87
C ILE A 157 4.52 -29.06 -0.38
N GLY A 158 3.37 -28.48 -0.02
CA GLY A 158 2.90 -28.36 1.37
C GLY A 158 3.64 -27.33 2.21
N VAL A 159 4.31 -26.35 1.59
CA VAL A 159 5.05 -25.31 2.30
C VAL A 159 4.13 -24.14 2.62
N MET A 160 3.42 -24.22 3.74
CA MET A 160 2.51 -23.17 4.18
C MET A 160 2.96 -22.59 5.52
N PRO A 161 2.70 -21.30 5.80
CA PRO A 161 3.02 -20.73 7.10
C PRO A 161 2.05 -21.27 8.16
N VAL A 162 2.50 -21.47 9.39
CA VAL A 162 1.61 -21.82 10.51
C VAL A 162 1.23 -20.56 11.31
N ILE A 163 0.07 -20.62 11.97
CA ILE A 163 -0.47 -19.52 12.77
C ILE A 163 0.03 -19.68 14.21
N LYS A 164 0.68 -18.66 14.76
CA LYS A 164 1.20 -18.66 16.14
C LYS A 164 0.56 -17.55 16.97
N GLN A 165 0.30 -17.84 18.24
CA GLN A 165 -0.26 -16.90 19.21
C GLN A 165 0.83 -16.10 19.93
N ILE A 166 0.48 -14.89 20.33
CA ILE A 166 1.27 -14.02 21.21
C ILE A 166 0.66 -14.13 22.60
N ASP A 167 1.38 -14.78 23.52
CA ASP A 167 0.87 -15.21 24.82
C ASP A 167 1.53 -14.53 26.03
N THR A 168 2.55 -13.69 25.79
CA THR A 168 3.42 -13.04 26.79
C THR A 168 4.32 -13.96 27.63
N VAL A 169 4.11 -15.28 27.59
CA VAL A 169 4.75 -16.29 28.47
C VAL A 169 5.46 -17.40 27.71
N ALA A 170 5.64 -17.26 26.39
CA ALA A 170 6.38 -18.19 25.54
C ALA A 170 5.89 -19.65 25.63
N GLY A 171 4.57 -19.84 25.68
CA GLY A 171 3.91 -21.14 25.72
C GLY A 171 3.80 -21.77 27.11
N GLU A 172 4.19 -21.07 28.18
CA GLU A 172 4.05 -21.60 29.55
C GLU A 172 2.57 -21.81 29.94
N TRP A 173 1.70 -20.89 29.51
CA TRP A 173 0.25 -20.95 29.74
C TRP A 173 -0.52 -20.76 28.43
N PRO A 174 -1.68 -21.43 28.27
CA PRO A 174 -2.54 -21.22 27.11
C PRO A 174 -3.00 -19.76 27.04
N ALA A 175 -2.81 -19.13 25.88
CA ALA A 175 -3.34 -17.79 25.64
C ALA A 175 -4.86 -17.82 25.48
N SER A 176 -5.55 -16.93 26.19
CA SER A 176 -6.97 -16.67 25.95
C SER A 176 -7.21 -15.66 24.82
N THR A 177 -6.16 -14.94 24.40
CA THR A 177 -6.21 -13.92 23.34
C THR A 177 -5.84 -14.51 21.99
N ASN A 178 -6.56 -14.12 20.95
CA ASN A 178 -6.25 -14.51 19.56
C ASN A 178 -5.44 -13.41 18.89
N TYR A 179 -4.28 -13.10 19.47
CA TYR A 179 -3.30 -12.21 18.88
C TYR A 179 -2.27 -13.04 18.11
N LEU A 180 -2.26 -12.94 16.78
CA LEU A 180 -1.71 -13.96 15.88
C LEU A 180 -0.65 -13.39 14.95
N TYR A 181 0.29 -14.25 14.55
CA TYR A 181 1.21 -14.00 13.43
C TYR A 181 1.49 -15.30 12.67
N LEU A 182 1.90 -15.17 11.42
CA LEU A 182 2.26 -16.27 10.54
C LEU A 182 3.77 -16.51 10.55
N THR A 183 4.18 -17.78 10.53
CA THR A 183 5.60 -18.14 10.42
C THR A 183 5.81 -19.46 9.70
N TYR A 184 6.89 -19.55 8.92
CA TYR A 184 7.34 -20.81 8.31
C TYR A 184 8.29 -21.60 9.24
N ASN A 185 8.63 -21.04 10.40
CA ASN A 185 9.51 -21.64 11.40
C ASN A 185 8.70 -22.34 12.51
N GLY A 186 7.56 -22.92 12.18
CA GLY A 186 6.73 -23.72 13.09
C GLY A 186 6.32 -25.06 12.47
N GLN A 187 5.75 -25.94 13.29
CA GLN A 187 5.30 -27.28 12.86
C GLN A 187 3.77 -27.39 12.81
N GLU A 188 3.07 -26.65 13.67
CA GLU A 188 1.61 -26.66 13.79
C GLU A 188 1.10 -25.26 14.11
N SER A 189 -0.19 -25.02 13.86
CA SER A 189 -0.89 -23.78 14.23
C SER A 189 -1.40 -23.86 15.67
N ASP A 190 -1.37 -22.74 16.40
CA ASP A 190 -1.82 -22.65 17.80
C ASP A 190 -3.35 -22.51 17.93
N ILE A 191 -4.04 -22.25 16.81
CA ILE A 191 -5.49 -22.10 16.76
C ILE A 191 -6.13 -23.07 15.78
N VAL A 192 -7.40 -23.37 16.00
CA VAL A 192 -8.21 -24.19 15.09
C VAL A 192 -8.79 -23.31 13.97
N THR A 193 -8.63 -23.81 12.74
CA THR A 193 -9.19 -23.25 11.52
C THR A 193 -9.85 -24.36 10.67
N PRO A 194 -10.82 -24.06 9.79
CA PRO A 194 -11.40 -22.74 9.52
C PRO A 194 -12.27 -22.25 10.67
N SER A 195 -12.53 -20.95 10.70
CA SER A 195 -13.44 -20.35 11.68
C SER A 195 -14.70 -19.90 10.96
N THR A 196 -15.73 -20.74 11.00
CA THR A 196 -17.01 -20.39 10.39
C THR A 196 -17.55 -19.09 10.97
N ASP A 197 -18.27 -18.33 10.15
CA ASP A 197 -19.01 -17.12 10.56
C ASP A 197 -18.15 -15.89 10.90
N HIS A 198 -16.87 -15.86 10.49
CA HIS A 198 -16.04 -14.66 10.61
C HIS A 198 -16.16 -13.76 9.38
N THR A 199 -16.14 -12.45 9.61
CA THR A 199 -15.97 -11.42 8.58
C THR A 199 -14.58 -10.83 8.71
N MET A 200 -13.81 -10.82 7.62
CA MET A 200 -12.45 -10.29 7.61
C MET A 200 -12.46 -8.81 7.26
N VAL A 201 -11.70 -8.01 8.02
CA VAL A 201 -11.51 -6.57 7.81
C VAL A 201 -10.02 -6.32 7.63
N ILE A 202 -9.64 -5.65 6.55
CA ILE A 202 -8.25 -5.31 6.26
C ILE A 202 -7.98 -3.86 6.67
N GLY A 203 -6.93 -3.66 7.46
CA GLY A 203 -6.53 -2.36 7.98
C GLY A 203 -5.81 -1.49 6.97
N SER A 204 -5.31 -0.35 7.45
CA SER A 204 -4.61 0.64 6.64
C SER A 204 -3.11 0.41 6.49
N GLY A 205 -2.53 -0.47 7.30
CA GLY A 205 -1.09 -0.65 7.36
C GLY A 205 -0.40 0.60 7.93
N VAL A 206 0.77 0.91 7.40
CA VAL A 206 1.64 1.97 7.95
C VAL A 206 1.10 3.37 7.68
N TYR A 207 1.07 4.21 8.72
CA TYR A 207 0.82 5.63 8.57
C TYR A 207 1.88 6.31 7.71
N ARG A 208 1.41 7.17 6.81
CA ARG A 208 2.22 7.96 5.88
C ARG A 208 1.47 9.25 5.54
N ILE A 209 2.14 10.21 4.92
CA ILE A 209 1.49 11.47 4.54
C ILE A 209 0.42 11.16 3.49
N GLY A 210 -0.83 11.51 3.77
CA GLY A 210 -2.00 11.18 2.95
C GLY A 210 -2.68 9.85 3.26
N SER A 211 -2.23 9.13 4.30
CA SER A 211 -2.92 7.96 4.86
C SER A 211 -2.54 7.77 6.32
N SER A 212 -3.39 8.23 7.22
CA SER A 212 -3.15 8.28 8.66
C SER A 212 -4.29 7.59 9.44
N VAL A 213 -4.57 8.08 10.65
CA VAL A 213 -5.52 7.52 11.62
C VAL A 213 -6.97 7.48 11.12
N GLU A 214 -7.34 8.26 10.11
CA GLU A 214 -8.68 8.27 9.53
C GLU A 214 -9.11 6.88 9.03
N PHE A 215 -8.20 6.13 8.40
CA PHE A 215 -8.50 4.78 7.93
C PHE A 215 -8.53 3.76 9.07
N ASP A 216 -7.72 3.96 10.12
CA ASP A 216 -7.81 3.14 11.34
C ASP A 216 -9.16 3.34 12.03
N TRP A 217 -9.63 4.59 12.09
CA TRP A 217 -10.93 4.94 12.63
C TRP A 217 -12.07 4.26 11.86
N CYS A 218 -12.01 4.27 10.52
CA CYS A 218 -12.97 3.55 9.67
C CYS A 218 -12.97 2.03 9.93
N ALA A 219 -11.80 1.41 10.01
CA ALA A 219 -11.67 -0.02 10.28
C ALA A 219 -12.21 -0.39 11.67
N VAL A 220 -11.86 0.37 12.71
CA VAL A 220 -12.37 0.19 14.08
C VAL A 220 -13.88 0.40 14.14
N GLY A 221 -14.42 1.40 13.43
CA GLY A 221 -15.85 1.62 13.29
C GLY A 221 -16.55 0.39 12.69
N CYS A 222 -16.00 -0.14 11.60
CA CYS A 222 -16.51 -1.35 10.96
C CYS A 222 -16.50 -2.57 11.90
N LEU A 223 -15.39 -2.83 12.60
CA LEU A 223 -15.30 -3.92 13.58
C LEU A 223 -16.36 -3.80 14.68
N ARG A 224 -16.57 -2.59 15.21
CA ARG A 224 -17.58 -2.34 16.26
C ARG A 224 -19.00 -2.58 15.76
N GLU A 225 -19.33 -2.17 14.54
CA GLU A 225 -20.66 -2.42 13.97
C GLU A 225 -20.87 -3.91 13.65
N LEU A 226 -19.88 -4.61 13.12
CA LEU A 226 -19.95 -6.07 12.92
C LEU A 226 -20.19 -6.80 14.25
N LYS A 227 -19.48 -6.40 15.31
CA LYS A 227 -19.67 -6.97 16.66
C LYS A 227 -21.07 -6.70 17.20
N LYS A 228 -21.63 -5.50 17.00
CA LYS A 228 -23.04 -5.18 17.37
C LYS A 228 -24.05 -6.03 16.60
N LEU A 229 -23.74 -6.39 15.36
CA LEU A 229 -24.54 -7.31 14.55
C LEU A 229 -24.33 -8.78 14.92
N GLY A 230 -23.54 -9.08 15.96
CA GLY A 230 -23.26 -10.45 16.42
C GLY A 230 -22.34 -11.24 15.50
N ARG A 231 -21.64 -10.58 14.58
CA ARG A 231 -20.67 -11.20 13.65
C ARG A 231 -19.30 -11.27 14.32
N LYS A 232 -18.61 -12.39 14.12
CA LYS A 232 -17.21 -12.52 14.55
C LYS A 232 -16.30 -11.84 13.54
N THR A 233 -15.20 -11.28 14.01
CA THR A 233 -14.32 -10.45 13.18
C THR A 233 -12.88 -10.94 13.18
N ILE A 234 -12.27 -10.91 11.99
CA ILE A 234 -10.83 -11.09 11.79
C ILE A 234 -10.26 -9.75 11.34
N MET A 235 -9.28 -9.22 12.05
CA MET A 235 -8.55 -8.02 11.66
C MET A 235 -7.17 -8.40 11.12
N VAL A 236 -6.78 -7.85 9.97
CA VAL A 236 -5.41 -7.96 9.45
C VAL A 236 -4.80 -6.56 9.35
N ASN A 237 -3.80 -6.27 10.18
CA ASN A 237 -3.06 -5.01 10.17
C ASN A 237 -1.70 -5.18 10.86
N TYR A 238 -0.77 -4.24 10.68
CA TYR A 238 0.60 -4.36 11.18
C TYR A 238 1.19 -3.06 11.76
N ASN A 239 0.36 -2.04 11.95
CA ASN A 239 0.78 -0.77 12.51
C ASN A 239 0.64 -0.78 14.05
N PRO A 240 1.75 -0.76 14.81
CA PRO A 240 1.72 -0.90 16.26
C PRO A 240 1.11 0.32 16.99
N GLU A 241 0.87 1.43 16.30
CA GLU A 241 0.30 2.66 16.88
C GLU A 241 -1.24 2.67 16.84
N THR A 242 -1.85 1.67 16.21
CA THR A 242 -3.28 1.69 15.86
C THR A 242 -4.16 0.98 16.88
N VAL A 243 -5.38 1.49 17.06
CA VAL A 243 -6.40 0.84 17.89
C VAL A 243 -6.90 -0.43 17.23
N SER A 244 -6.93 -0.51 15.90
CA SER A 244 -7.32 -1.76 15.22
C SER A 244 -6.38 -2.94 15.51
N THR A 245 -5.14 -2.68 15.92
CA THR A 245 -4.20 -3.71 16.36
C THR A 245 -4.20 -3.98 17.86
N ASP A 246 -5.18 -3.45 18.61
CA ASP A 246 -5.46 -3.92 19.96
C ASP A 246 -6.27 -5.22 19.89
N TYR A 247 -5.88 -6.20 20.69
CA TYR A 247 -6.42 -7.56 20.62
C TYR A 247 -7.86 -7.67 21.14
N ASP A 248 -8.38 -6.62 21.79
CA ASP A 248 -9.75 -6.56 22.31
C ASP A 248 -10.77 -6.00 21.28
N MET A 249 -10.28 -5.46 20.17
CA MET A 249 -11.12 -4.89 19.11
C MET A 249 -11.77 -5.93 18.19
N CYS A 250 -11.17 -7.11 18.05
CA CYS A 250 -11.66 -8.18 17.17
C CYS A 250 -11.52 -9.56 17.81
N ASP A 251 -12.17 -10.58 17.22
CA ASP A 251 -12.11 -11.95 17.74
C ASP A 251 -10.79 -12.64 17.39
N ARG A 252 -10.18 -12.27 16.26
CA ARG A 252 -8.86 -12.73 15.81
C ARG A 252 -8.09 -11.58 15.16
N LEU A 253 -6.93 -11.24 15.73
CA LEU A 253 -6.04 -10.22 15.18
C LEU A 253 -4.82 -10.89 14.54
N TYR A 254 -4.65 -10.76 13.24
CA TYR A 254 -3.44 -11.12 12.53
C TYR A 254 -2.54 -9.89 12.39
N PHE A 255 -1.42 -9.88 13.13
CA PHE A 255 -0.40 -8.85 13.03
C PHE A 255 0.53 -9.12 11.83
N GLU A 256 -0.02 -8.92 10.64
CA GLU A 256 0.55 -9.43 9.39
C GLU A 256 0.53 -8.42 8.25
N GLU A 257 1.41 -8.68 7.28
CA GLU A 257 1.57 -7.88 6.07
C GLU A 257 0.28 -7.86 5.25
N ILE A 258 -0.12 -6.69 4.77
CA ILE A 258 -1.25 -6.54 3.84
C ILE A 258 -0.71 -6.67 2.42
N SER A 259 -0.50 -7.92 1.99
CA SER A 259 -0.16 -8.27 0.62
C SER A 259 -1.04 -9.40 0.12
N PHE A 260 -1.15 -9.54 -1.21
CA PHE A 260 -1.93 -10.61 -1.82
C PHE A 260 -1.54 -11.99 -1.28
N GLU A 261 -0.23 -12.29 -1.18
CA GLU A 261 0.27 -13.55 -0.64
C GLU A 261 -0.28 -13.85 0.76
N VAL A 262 -0.14 -12.90 1.68
CA VAL A 262 -0.42 -13.10 3.10
C VAL A 262 -1.91 -13.05 3.38
N VAL A 263 -2.62 -12.07 2.82
CA VAL A 263 -4.08 -11.96 2.98
C VAL A 263 -4.78 -13.18 2.39
N MET A 264 -4.32 -13.69 1.24
CA MET A 264 -4.87 -14.90 0.65
C MET A 264 -4.55 -16.16 1.48
N ASP A 265 -3.36 -16.26 2.08
CA ASP A 265 -3.04 -17.36 3.01
C ASP A 265 -3.99 -17.35 4.23
N ILE A 266 -4.23 -16.17 4.84
CA ILE A 266 -5.16 -16.05 5.97
C ILE A 266 -6.60 -16.37 5.52
N TYR A 267 -7.04 -15.85 4.37
CA TYR A 267 -8.37 -16.10 3.83
C TYR A 267 -8.63 -17.60 3.63
N GLU A 268 -7.67 -18.33 3.06
CA GLU A 268 -7.79 -19.77 2.82
C GLU A 268 -7.75 -20.59 4.11
N TYR A 269 -7.01 -20.13 5.13
CA TYR A 269 -7.04 -20.78 6.43
C TYR A 269 -8.38 -20.57 7.12
N GLU A 270 -8.87 -19.34 7.13
CA GLU A 270 -10.01 -18.96 7.95
C GLU A 270 -11.36 -19.27 7.31
N ASP A 271 -11.42 -19.30 5.97
CA ASP A 271 -12.64 -19.43 5.17
C ASP A 271 -13.76 -18.47 5.62
N PRO A 272 -13.48 -17.15 5.67
CA PRO A 272 -14.44 -16.18 6.19
C PRO A 272 -15.62 -15.98 5.22
N GLU A 273 -16.74 -15.47 5.74
CA GLU A 273 -17.92 -15.14 4.92
C GLU A 273 -17.59 -14.14 3.79
N GLY A 274 -16.62 -13.27 4.03
CA GLY A 274 -16.05 -12.37 3.04
C GLY A 274 -15.07 -11.38 3.65
N ILE A 275 -14.48 -10.55 2.79
CA ILE A 275 -13.44 -9.56 3.12
C ILE A 275 -13.98 -8.15 2.86
N ILE A 276 -13.83 -7.27 3.85
CA ILE A 276 -14.08 -5.84 3.73
C ILE A 276 -12.72 -5.14 3.53
N LEU A 277 -12.54 -4.55 2.34
CA LEU A 277 -11.31 -3.84 1.94
C LEU A 277 -11.46 -2.31 1.99
N SER A 278 -12.69 -1.80 1.88
CA SER A 278 -13.00 -0.38 1.66
C SER A 278 -12.71 0.55 2.86
N MET A 279 -12.21 0.01 3.97
CA MET A 279 -11.95 0.77 5.20
C MET A 279 -10.46 1.09 5.41
N GLY A 280 -9.55 0.41 4.72
CA GLY A 280 -8.10 0.53 4.94
C GLY A 280 -7.35 1.37 3.91
N GLY A 281 -8.05 2.17 3.10
CA GLY A 281 -7.43 3.07 2.12
C GLY A 281 -6.81 2.34 0.93
N GLN A 282 -5.69 2.86 0.41
CA GLN A 282 -5.14 2.42 -0.88
C GLN A 282 -4.56 0.99 -0.85
N LEU A 283 -3.91 0.59 0.25
CA LEU A 283 -3.17 -0.66 0.30
C LEU A 283 -4.09 -1.90 0.11
N PRO A 284 -5.25 -1.99 0.80
CA PRO A 284 -6.25 -3.02 0.50
C PRO A 284 -6.86 -2.90 -0.90
N ASN A 285 -7.11 -1.68 -1.39
CA ASN A 285 -7.65 -1.47 -2.74
C ASN A 285 -6.71 -2.02 -3.82
N ASN A 286 -5.40 -1.87 -3.64
CA ASN A 286 -4.38 -2.35 -4.59
C ASN A 286 -4.39 -3.87 -4.77
N ILE A 287 -4.74 -4.64 -3.73
CA ILE A 287 -4.78 -6.11 -3.78
C ILE A 287 -6.18 -6.67 -4.08
N CYS A 288 -7.19 -5.81 -4.15
CA CYS A 288 -8.60 -6.20 -4.31
C CYS A 288 -8.85 -7.08 -5.54
N MET A 289 -8.35 -6.65 -6.70
CA MET A 289 -8.51 -7.40 -7.96
C MET A 289 -7.75 -8.74 -7.96
N ASP A 290 -6.59 -8.81 -7.31
CA ASP A 290 -5.80 -10.04 -7.27
C ASP A 290 -6.45 -11.10 -6.36
N LEU A 291 -7.02 -10.66 -5.23
CA LEU A 291 -7.86 -11.49 -4.37
C LEU A 291 -9.10 -11.99 -5.12
N HIS A 292 -9.80 -11.10 -5.83
CA HIS A 292 -10.98 -11.44 -6.62
C HIS A 292 -10.68 -12.49 -7.70
N ARG A 293 -9.56 -12.35 -8.42
CA ARG A 293 -9.10 -13.32 -9.43
C ARG A 293 -8.79 -14.70 -8.84
N GLN A 294 -8.47 -14.78 -7.55
CA GLN A 294 -8.34 -16.04 -6.82
C GLN A 294 -9.62 -16.43 -6.07
N THR A 295 -10.77 -15.90 -6.49
CA THR A 295 -12.11 -16.26 -6.00
C THR A 295 -12.39 -15.90 -4.53
N ALA A 296 -11.60 -15.00 -3.93
CA ALA A 296 -11.92 -14.48 -2.61
C ALA A 296 -13.20 -13.64 -2.65
N ARG A 297 -14.10 -13.86 -1.69
CA ARG A 297 -15.37 -13.13 -1.60
C ARG A 297 -15.15 -11.74 -0.99
N ILE A 298 -15.17 -10.72 -1.83
CA ILE A 298 -15.12 -9.32 -1.39
C ILE A 298 -16.53 -8.82 -1.08
N LEU A 299 -16.70 -8.13 0.04
CA LEU A 299 -17.96 -7.53 0.47
C LEU A 299 -17.99 -6.04 0.17
N GLY A 300 -19.17 -5.53 -0.19
CA GLY A 300 -19.37 -4.13 -0.58
C GLY A 300 -19.19 -3.92 -2.08
N THR A 301 -18.68 -2.75 -2.46
CA THR A 301 -18.43 -2.36 -3.85
C THR A 301 -17.55 -3.39 -4.55
N SER A 302 -17.97 -3.82 -5.75
CA SER A 302 -17.28 -4.87 -6.47
C SER A 302 -15.82 -4.49 -6.82
N PRO A 303 -14.89 -5.45 -6.86
CA PRO A 303 -13.52 -5.22 -7.31
C PRO A 303 -13.44 -4.57 -8.70
N GLU A 304 -14.31 -4.97 -9.62
CA GLU A 304 -14.43 -4.39 -10.96
C GLU A 304 -14.86 -2.91 -10.93
N SER A 305 -15.78 -2.56 -10.03
CA SER A 305 -16.22 -1.17 -9.84
C SER A 305 -15.10 -0.31 -9.25
N VAL A 306 -14.34 -0.84 -8.29
CA VAL A 306 -13.16 -0.16 -7.73
C VAL A 306 -12.12 0.08 -8.84
N ASP A 307 -11.79 -0.94 -9.63
CA ASP A 307 -10.89 -0.79 -10.78
C ASP A 307 -11.46 0.17 -11.86
N GLY A 308 -12.78 0.21 -12.02
CA GLY A 308 -13.47 1.17 -12.87
C GLY A 308 -13.28 2.63 -12.45
N ALA A 309 -13.22 2.90 -11.15
CA ALA A 309 -12.98 4.22 -10.57
C ALA A 309 -11.49 4.61 -10.57
N GLU A 310 -10.61 3.69 -10.18
CA GLU A 310 -9.16 3.90 -10.10
C GLU A 310 -8.52 4.02 -11.50
N ASN A 311 -9.04 3.29 -12.49
CA ASN A 311 -8.54 3.37 -13.85
C ASN A 311 -9.10 4.60 -14.56
N ARG A 312 -8.25 5.63 -14.70
CA ARG A 312 -8.59 6.92 -15.32
C ARG A 312 -9.26 6.81 -16.69
N PHE A 313 -8.87 5.84 -17.53
CA PHE A 313 -9.50 5.65 -18.84
C PHE A 313 -10.91 5.09 -18.72
N LYS A 314 -11.12 4.11 -17.83
CA LYS A 314 -12.44 3.53 -17.56
C LYS A 314 -13.36 4.57 -16.96
N PHE A 315 -12.88 5.29 -15.95
CA PHE A 315 -13.63 6.33 -15.26
C PHE A 315 -14.02 7.47 -16.21
N SER A 316 -13.07 8.02 -16.96
CA SER A 316 -13.32 9.08 -17.95
C SER A 316 -14.38 8.67 -18.99
N ARG A 317 -14.25 7.47 -19.58
CA ARG A 317 -15.24 6.98 -20.55
C ARG A 317 -16.63 6.82 -19.95
N MET A 318 -16.69 6.45 -18.68
CA MET A 318 -17.94 6.32 -17.93
C MET A 318 -18.60 7.69 -17.74
N LEU A 319 -17.83 8.71 -17.35
CA LEU A 319 -18.32 10.10 -17.24
C LEU A 319 -18.82 10.63 -18.60
N ASP A 320 -18.04 10.45 -19.67
CA ASP A 320 -18.38 10.90 -21.03
C ASP A 320 -19.70 10.29 -21.53
N ARG A 321 -19.90 8.97 -21.29
CA ARG A 321 -21.14 8.27 -21.68
C ARG A 321 -22.37 8.81 -20.97
N LYS A 322 -22.22 9.25 -19.72
CA LYS A 322 -23.30 9.84 -18.93
C LYS A 322 -23.50 11.33 -19.23
N GLY A 323 -22.49 11.99 -19.80
CA GLY A 323 -22.48 13.44 -20.01
C GLY A 323 -22.06 14.23 -18.78
N ILE A 324 -21.34 13.59 -17.84
CA ILE A 324 -20.73 14.29 -16.70
C ILE A 324 -19.47 14.99 -17.19
N LEU A 325 -19.35 16.27 -16.87
CA LEU A 325 -18.21 17.10 -17.31
C LEU A 325 -16.93 16.69 -16.58
N GLN A 326 -15.83 16.65 -17.32
CA GLN A 326 -14.48 16.46 -16.79
C GLN A 326 -13.50 17.39 -17.53
N PRO A 327 -12.38 17.79 -16.90
CA PRO A 327 -11.34 18.54 -17.60
C PRO A 327 -10.78 17.76 -18.78
N ARG A 328 -10.48 18.44 -19.89
CA ARG A 328 -9.83 17.80 -21.04
C ARG A 328 -8.49 17.24 -20.59
N TRP A 329 -8.23 15.98 -20.93
CA TRP A 329 -7.01 15.29 -20.55
C TRP A 329 -6.54 14.32 -21.62
N LYS A 330 -5.26 13.98 -21.61
CA LYS A 330 -4.66 12.99 -22.49
C LYS A 330 -3.46 12.32 -21.84
N GLU A 331 -3.31 11.02 -22.09
CA GLU A 331 -2.08 10.28 -21.77
C GLU A 331 -1.12 10.40 -22.96
N LEU A 332 0.12 10.80 -22.67
CA LEU A 332 1.11 11.19 -23.68
C LEU A 332 2.48 10.60 -23.35
N THR A 333 3.15 10.07 -24.37
CA THR A 333 4.47 9.43 -24.24
C THR A 333 5.60 10.26 -24.84
N ASP A 334 5.28 11.35 -25.56
CA ASP A 334 6.25 12.16 -26.25
C ASP A 334 6.05 13.66 -26.02
N LEU A 335 7.16 14.39 -25.98
CA LEU A 335 7.17 15.84 -25.72
C LEU A 335 6.38 16.63 -26.78
N LYS A 336 6.44 16.24 -28.05
CA LYS A 336 5.78 16.99 -29.13
C LYS A 336 4.26 16.92 -28.98
N SER A 337 3.73 15.74 -28.68
CA SER A 337 2.30 15.56 -28.40
C SER A 337 1.88 16.25 -27.11
N ALA A 338 2.75 16.32 -26.09
CA ALA A 338 2.52 17.10 -24.88
C ALA A 338 2.35 18.60 -25.18
N PHE A 339 3.26 19.20 -25.95
CA PHE A 339 3.13 20.60 -26.38
C PHE A 339 1.90 20.84 -27.24
N ALA A 340 1.62 19.95 -28.20
CA ALA A 340 0.45 20.08 -29.07
C ALA A 340 -0.85 20.07 -28.25
N PHE A 341 -0.96 19.13 -27.31
CA PHE A 341 -2.12 19.03 -26.43
C PHE A 341 -2.26 20.24 -25.50
N SER A 342 -1.18 20.66 -24.83
CA SER A 342 -1.19 21.81 -23.92
C SER A 342 -1.54 23.12 -24.65
N ASN A 343 -1.08 23.30 -25.89
CA ASN A 343 -1.46 24.44 -26.72
C ASN A 343 -2.92 24.36 -27.21
N GLU A 344 -3.46 23.16 -27.43
CA GLU A 344 -4.87 22.97 -27.80
C GLU A 344 -5.81 23.27 -26.63
N VAL A 345 -5.50 22.79 -25.41
CA VAL A 345 -6.36 22.99 -24.23
C VAL A 345 -6.10 24.31 -23.51
N GLY A 346 -4.96 24.94 -23.76
CA GLY A 346 -4.48 26.17 -23.15
C GLY A 346 -3.92 25.97 -21.75
N TYR A 347 -2.91 26.76 -21.39
CA TYR A 347 -2.32 26.80 -20.04
C TYR A 347 -3.22 27.50 -19.01
N PRO A 348 -3.06 27.21 -17.70
CA PRO A 348 -2.16 26.21 -17.12
C PRO A 348 -2.63 24.76 -17.33
N CYS A 349 -1.67 23.82 -17.29
CA CYS A 349 -1.89 22.38 -17.41
C CYS A 349 -1.30 21.64 -16.21
N LEU A 350 -2.03 20.64 -15.72
CA LEU A 350 -1.61 19.77 -14.62
C LEU A 350 -0.96 18.51 -15.19
N ILE A 351 0.28 18.25 -14.77
CA ILE A 351 1.11 17.13 -15.19
C ILE A 351 1.12 16.09 -14.06
N ARG A 352 0.73 14.86 -14.39
CA ARG A 352 0.72 13.72 -13.48
C ARG A 352 1.55 12.58 -14.08
N PRO A 353 2.74 12.27 -13.52
CA PRO A 353 3.50 11.10 -13.92
C PRO A 353 2.74 9.82 -13.52
N SER A 354 2.68 8.82 -14.39
CA SER A 354 1.88 7.61 -14.17
C SER A 354 2.41 6.67 -13.08
N TYR A 355 3.59 6.94 -12.52
CA TYR A 355 4.28 6.08 -11.55
C TYR A 355 4.27 6.61 -10.10
N VAL A 356 3.54 7.70 -9.80
CA VAL A 356 3.58 8.35 -8.48
C VAL A 356 2.20 8.34 -7.80
N LEU A 357 2.11 7.62 -6.68
CA LEU A 357 1.00 7.67 -5.74
C LEU A 357 1.12 8.92 -4.83
N SER A 358 -0.03 9.51 -4.49
CA SER A 358 -0.17 10.63 -3.54
C SER A 358 0.44 11.98 -3.96
N GLY A 359 0.40 12.31 -5.26
CA GLY A 359 0.67 13.68 -5.73
C GLY A 359 2.12 14.17 -5.63
N ALA A 360 3.07 13.35 -5.17
CA ALA A 360 4.44 13.75 -4.85
C ALA A 360 5.29 14.24 -6.04
N ALA A 361 4.77 14.14 -7.27
CA ALA A 361 5.39 14.68 -8.49
C ALA A 361 4.38 15.40 -9.40
N MET A 362 3.23 15.81 -8.86
CA MET A 362 2.26 16.61 -9.60
C MET A 362 2.75 18.05 -9.73
N ASN A 363 2.80 18.55 -10.95
CA ASN A 363 3.25 19.91 -11.24
C ASN A 363 2.24 20.63 -12.13
N VAL A 364 2.09 21.94 -11.91
CA VAL A 364 1.28 22.81 -12.76
C VAL A 364 2.23 23.58 -13.67
N ALA A 365 2.16 23.32 -14.97
CA ALA A 365 2.87 24.10 -15.98
C ALA A 365 2.01 25.29 -16.43
N TYR A 366 2.61 26.48 -16.48
CA TYR A 366 1.95 27.70 -16.94
C TYR A 366 2.33 28.09 -18.37
N ASN A 367 3.37 27.47 -18.91
CA ASN A 367 3.87 27.72 -20.25
C ASN A 367 4.68 26.51 -20.77
N ASP A 368 5.15 26.59 -22.01
CA ASP A 368 5.93 25.53 -22.66
C ASP A 368 7.27 25.27 -21.97
N GLN A 369 7.94 26.29 -21.43
CA GLN A 369 9.22 26.14 -20.73
C GLN A 369 9.05 25.31 -19.45
N ASP A 370 8.03 25.63 -18.64
CA ASP A 370 7.70 24.86 -17.43
C ASP A 370 7.42 23.40 -17.78
N LEU A 371 6.61 23.17 -18.84
CA LEU A 371 6.27 21.85 -19.31
C LEU A 371 7.50 21.04 -19.72
N GLU A 372 8.46 21.66 -20.41
CA GLU A 372 9.71 21.02 -20.81
C GLU A 372 10.55 20.59 -19.61
N GLU A 373 10.70 21.47 -18.62
CA GLU A 373 11.49 21.21 -17.40
C GLU A 373 10.88 20.08 -16.57
N TYR A 374 9.56 20.10 -16.41
CA TYR A 374 8.83 19.04 -15.69
C TYR A 374 8.88 17.70 -16.43
N LEU A 375 8.75 17.69 -17.76
CA LEU A 375 8.81 16.44 -18.51
C LEU A 375 10.24 15.87 -18.56
N LYS A 376 11.28 16.72 -18.63
CA LYS A 376 12.68 16.27 -18.53
C LYS A 376 12.96 15.64 -17.17
N SER A 377 12.59 16.32 -16.09
CA SER A 377 12.77 15.80 -14.73
C SER A 377 11.96 14.51 -14.47
N ALA A 378 10.77 14.37 -15.06
CA ALA A 378 10.01 13.12 -15.02
C ALA A 378 10.64 11.99 -15.86
N SER A 379 11.18 12.32 -17.04
CA SER A 379 11.81 11.34 -17.96
C SER A 379 13.16 10.81 -17.47
N ASP A 380 13.90 11.58 -16.66
CA ASP A 380 15.12 11.12 -15.98
C ASP A 380 14.81 10.09 -14.87
N VAL A 381 13.55 10.03 -14.41
CA VAL A 381 13.09 9.08 -13.38
C VAL A 381 12.50 7.80 -14.02
N SER A 382 11.95 7.86 -15.23
CA SER A 382 11.70 6.69 -16.08
C SER A 382 11.39 7.09 -17.53
N LYS A 383 12.07 6.46 -18.50
CA LYS A 383 11.83 6.68 -19.94
C LYS A 383 10.67 5.85 -20.51
N GLU A 384 10.13 4.90 -19.76
CA GLU A 384 9.17 3.92 -20.24
C GLU A 384 7.73 4.18 -19.78
N HIS A 385 7.49 5.27 -19.04
CA HIS A 385 6.16 5.55 -18.49
C HIS A 385 5.49 6.77 -19.14
N PRO A 386 4.21 6.64 -19.54
CA PRO A 386 3.44 7.76 -20.05
C PRO A 386 3.22 8.83 -18.98
N VAL A 387 2.95 10.05 -19.41
CA VAL A 387 2.57 11.18 -18.55
C VAL A 387 1.14 11.57 -18.87
N VAL A 388 0.33 11.77 -17.84
CA VAL A 388 -1.04 12.25 -17.99
C VAL A 388 -1.06 13.77 -17.83
N ILE A 389 -1.53 14.46 -18.87
CA ILE A 389 -1.70 15.92 -18.86
C ILE A 389 -3.19 16.23 -18.86
N SER A 390 -3.62 17.13 -17.99
CA SER A 390 -5.00 17.62 -17.93
C SER A 390 -5.06 19.13 -17.82
N LYS A 391 -6.11 19.74 -18.38
CA LYS A 391 -6.38 21.17 -18.20
C LYS A 391 -6.53 21.48 -16.70
N PHE A 392 -5.74 22.44 -16.20
CA PHE A 392 -5.88 22.93 -14.84
C PHE A 392 -6.92 24.06 -14.80
N LEU A 393 -7.87 23.96 -13.88
CA LEU A 393 -8.93 24.96 -13.69
C LEU A 393 -8.49 25.94 -12.59
N THR A 394 -8.22 27.18 -12.98
CA THR A 394 -7.87 28.26 -12.05
C THR A 394 -9.12 28.88 -11.46
N GLU A 395 -9.02 29.40 -10.23
CA GLU A 395 -10.13 30.08 -9.54
C GLU A 395 -11.39 29.22 -9.40
N ALA A 396 -11.21 27.90 -9.39
CA ALA A 396 -12.28 26.94 -9.16
C ALA A 396 -12.34 26.59 -7.67
N LYS A 397 -13.56 26.42 -7.16
CA LYS A 397 -13.79 25.83 -5.84
C LYS A 397 -13.60 24.31 -5.92
N GLU A 398 -13.03 23.74 -4.88
CA GLU A 398 -12.92 22.29 -4.71
C GLU A 398 -13.96 21.83 -3.67
N ILE A 399 -14.61 20.71 -3.95
CA ILE A 399 -15.73 20.17 -3.19
C ILE A 399 -15.44 18.70 -2.96
N ASP A 400 -15.52 18.25 -1.71
CA ASP A 400 -15.51 16.83 -1.37
C ASP A 400 -16.94 16.37 -1.08
N VAL A 401 -17.31 15.22 -1.64
CA VAL A 401 -18.58 14.58 -1.31
C VAL A 401 -18.32 13.17 -0.78
N ASP A 402 -18.58 12.99 0.51
CA ASP A 402 -18.56 11.68 1.15
C ASP A 402 -19.98 11.10 1.19
N ALA A 403 -20.14 9.87 0.72
CA ALA A 403 -21.44 9.23 0.69
C ALA A 403 -21.36 7.72 0.95
N VAL A 404 -22.48 7.16 1.38
CA VAL A 404 -22.69 5.71 1.47
C VAL A 404 -23.83 5.35 0.55
N ALA A 405 -23.61 4.35 -0.31
CA ALA A 405 -24.61 3.83 -1.22
C ALA A 405 -24.88 2.35 -0.99
N CYS A 406 -26.02 1.87 -1.47
CA CYS A 406 -26.37 0.46 -1.55
C CYS A 406 -26.96 0.21 -2.93
N ASP A 407 -26.43 -0.75 -3.68
CA ASP A 407 -26.85 -1.07 -5.05
C ASP A 407 -26.92 0.18 -5.94
N GLY A 408 -25.94 1.07 -5.78
CA GLY A 408 -25.83 2.33 -6.50
C GLY A 408 -26.76 3.45 -6.03
N GLU A 409 -27.61 3.23 -5.03
CA GLU A 409 -28.49 4.25 -4.46
C GLU A 409 -27.88 4.88 -3.20
N ILE A 410 -27.73 6.20 -3.19
CA ILE A 410 -27.18 6.94 -2.04
C ILE A 410 -28.14 6.90 -0.84
N LEU A 411 -27.65 6.40 0.29
CA LEU A 411 -28.34 6.35 1.58
C LEU A 411 -28.08 7.60 2.43
N CYS A 412 -26.83 8.04 2.49
CA CYS A 412 -26.41 9.25 3.18
C CYS A 412 -25.26 9.92 2.44
N MET A 413 -25.15 11.23 2.61
CA MET A 413 -24.14 12.05 1.93
C MET A 413 -23.84 13.31 2.74
N ALA A 414 -22.58 13.69 2.79
CA ALA A 414 -22.08 14.96 3.28
C ALA A 414 -21.34 15.68 2.15
N VAL A 415 -21.63 16.96 1.95
CA VAL A 415 -20.94 17.80 0.97
C VAL A 415 -20.10 18.80 1.76
N CYS A 416 -18.82 18.88 1.43
CA CYS A 416 -17.82 19.71 2.10
C CYS A 416 -17.25 20.71 1.09
N GLU A 417 -17.15 21.97 1.50
CA GLU A 417 -16.51 23.01 0.70
C GLU A 417 -15.09 23.25 1.21
N HIS A 418 -14.12 23.31 0.29
CA HIS A 418 -12.76 23.73 0.62
C HIS A 418 -12.72 25.26 0.77
N ILE A 419 -11.96 25.76 1.74
CA ILE A 419 -11.67 27.19 1.86
C ILE A 419 -10.70 27.62 0.76
N GLU A 420 -9.69 26.78 0.48
CA GLU A 420 -8.73 26.95 -0.58
C GLU A 420 -9.33 26.58 -1.95
N ASN A 421 -8.82 27.22 -3.01
CA ASN A 421 -9.22 26.90 -4.38
C ASN A 421 -8.57 25.59 -4.85
N ALA A 422 -9.17 24.99 -5.88
CA ALA A 422 -8.67 23.80 -6.54
C ALA A 422 -7.21 23.97 -6.96
N GLY A 423 -6.38 23.01 -6.53
CA GLY A 423 -4.93 23.03 -6.69
C GLY A 423 -4.14 22.98 -5.38
N VAL A 424 -4.76 23.33 -4.26
CA VAL A 424 -4.32 22.86 -2.94
C VAL A 424 -4.88 21.44 -2.77
N HIS A 425 -4.03 20.49 -2.39
CA HIS A 425 -4.47 19.10 -2.24
C HIS A 425 -5.51 18.99 -1.11
N SER A 426 -6.59 18.22 -1.29
CA SER A 426 -7.68 18.08 -0.31
C SER A 426 -7.20 17.76 1.11
N GLY A 427 -6.23 16.85 1.24
CA GLY A 427 -5.60 16.53 2.54
C GLY A 427 -4.84 17.66 3.23
N ASP A 428 -4.51 18.75 2.52
CA ASP A 428 -3.90 19.97 3.06
C ASP A 428 -4.91 21.14 3.13
N ALA A 429 -6.11 20.98 2.57
CA ALA A 429 -7.15 21.99 2.51
C ALA A 429 -7.99 22.01 3.79
N THR A 430 -8.58 23.17 4.09
CA THR A 430 -9.52 23.34 5.19
C THR A 430 -10.94 23.09 4.68
N LEU A 431 -11.65 22.14 5.30
CA LEU A 431 -13.02 21.78 4.92
C LEU A 431 -14.06 22.48 5.81
N VAL A 432 -15.16 22.91 5.20
CA VAL A 432 -16.34 23.43 5.89
C VAL A 432 -17.58 22.63 5.51
N THR A 433 -18.33 22.18 6.53
CA THR A 433 -19.53 21.37 6.38
C THR A 433 -20.65 21.92 7.28
N PRO A 434 -21.83 22.29 6.75
CA PRO A 434 -22.19 22.28 5.33
C PRO A 434 -21.45 23.39 4.54
N PRO A 435 -21.48 23.36 3.20
CA PRO A 435 -20.90 24.40 2.36
C PRO A 435 -21.48 25.79 2.68
N GLN A 436 -20.67 26.83 2.64
CA GLN A 436 -21.04 28.19 3.03
C GLN A 436 -21.28 29.11 1.83
N ASP A 437 -20.54 28.92 0.74
CA ASP A 437 -20.55 29.83 -0.42
C ASP A 437 -20.87 29.07 -1.72
N ILE A 438 -21.88 28.20 -1.64
CA ILE A 438 -22.44 27.44 -2.77
C ILE A 438 -23.95 27.70 -2.85
N ASN A 439 -24.42 28.09 -4.04
CA ASN A 439 -25.85 28.27 -4.26
C ASN A 439 -26.60 26.92 -4.35
N SER A 440 -27.91 26.95 -4.14
CA SER A 440 -28.73 25.73 -4.12
C SER A 440 -28.72 24.96 -5.45
N GLU A 441 -28.65 25.64 -6.58
CA GLU A 441 -28.63 25.01 -7.91
C GLU A 441 -27.36 24.17 -8.12
N THR A 442 -26.19 24.72 -7.78
CA THR A 442 -24.91 24.02 -7.84
C THR A 442 -24.90 22.86 -6.86
N LEU A 443 -25.40 23.06 -5.64
CA LEU A 443 -25.50 22.00 -4.66
C LEU A 443 -26.38 20.84 -5.17
N ASP A 444 -27.53 21.13 -5.79
CA ASP A 444 -28.39 20.09 -6.34
C ASP A 444 -27.75 19.38 -7.55
N ARG A 445 -26.98 20.09 -8.38
CA ARG A 445 -26.16 19.46 -9.44
C ARG A 445 -25.10 18.52 -8.87
N ILE A 446 -24.42 18.90 -7.79
CA ILE A 446 -23.45 18.03 -7.09
C ILE A 446 -24.15 16.74 -6.62
N LYS A 447 -25.32 16.85 -5.99
CA LYS A 447 -26.10 15.68 -5.55
C LYS A 447 -26.53 14.79 -6.72
N VAL A 448 -26.88 15.36 -7.87
CA VAL A 448 -27.23 14.59 -9.07
C VAL A 448 -26.02 13.84 -9.60
N ILE A 449 -24.87 14.50 -9.72
CA ILE A 449 -23.62 13.87 -10.16
C ILE A 449 -23.22 12.73 -9.20
N ALA A 450 -23.31 12.95 -7.90
CA ALA A 450 -23.02 11.93 -6.90
C ALA A 450 -23.90 10.69 -7.06
N ARG A 451 -25.21 10.86 -7.24
CA ARG A 451 -26.14 9.75 -7.50
C ARG A 451 -25.83 9.02 -8.80
N ASP A 452 -25.49 9.77 -9.84
CA ASP A 452 -25.15 9.19 -11.14
C ASP A 452 -23.86 8.37 -11.06
N ILE A 453 -22.84 8.85 -10.35
CA ILE A 453 -21.58 8.11 -10.13
C ILE A 453 -21.83 6.86 -9.30
N ALA A 454 -22.59 6.97 -8.20
CA ALA A 454 -22.94 5.84 -7.35
C ALA A 454 -23.65 4.74 -8.17
N ALA A 455 -24.62 5.11 -9.01
CA ALA A 455 -25.34 4.17 -9.87
C ALA A 455 -24.46 3.58 -10.99
N LEU A 456 -23.56 4.37 -11.59
CA LEU A 456 -22.68 3.89 -12.66
C LEU A 456 -21.64 2.89 -12.17
N LEU A 457 -21.16 3.06 -10.94
CA LEU A 457 -20.19 2.18 -10.30
C LEU A 457 -20.86 1.09 -9.46
N ASP A 458 -22.19 1.03 -9.39
CA ASP A 458 -22.96 0.10 -8.56
C ASP A 458 -22.42 0.04 -7.12
N VAL A 459 -22.22 1.23 -6.54
CA VAL A 459 -21.54 1.38 -5.25
C VAL A 459 -22.39 0.76 -4.14
N THR A 460 -21.75 -0.10 -3.34
CA THR A 460 -22.35 -0.67 -2.12
C THR A 460 -21.35 -0.54 -0.97
N GLY A 461 -21.52 0.51 -0.17
CA GLY A 461 -20.57 0.91 0.86
C GLY A 461 -20.18 2.38 0.74
N PRO A 462 -19.10 2.80 1.42
CA PRO A 462 -18.62 4.17 1.38
C PRO A 462 -17.93 4.49 0.05
N PHE A 463 -18.06 5.72 -0.41
CA PHE A 463 -17.26 6.29 -1.50
C PHE A 463 -17.10 7.80 -1.30
N ASN A 464 -16.10 8.35 -1.98
CA ASN A 464 -15.78 9.77 -2.01
C ASN A 464 -15.65 10.24 -3.46
N MET A 465 -15.94 11.51 -3.73
CA MET A 465 -15.78 12.13 -5.05
C MET A 465 -15.39 13.61 -4.98
#